data_AF-A0A564YF73-F1
#
_entry.id   AF-A0A564YF73-F1
#
_cell.length_a   1.000
_cell.length_b   1.000
_cell.length_c   1.000
_cell.angle_alpha   90.00
_cell.angle_beta   90.00
_cell.angle_gamma   90.00
#
_symmetry.space_group_name_H-M   'P 1'
#
loop_
_entity.id
_entity.type
_entity.pdbx_description
1 polymer ?
#
loop_
_entity_poly.entity_id
_entity_poly.type
_entity_poly.pdbx_seq_one_letter_code
_entity_poly.pdbx_strand_id
1 'polypeptide(L)'
;GNKDTTFEKSAIEEENEADEIFETEPPTDELEYIDEFLESPTSREISEAEFYLDEGQQANEEVPIQQAIPPVLFPEENMKTITSKLGYWNIRGRAEQIRILCIYIDENCIEETYTFGPGPKYKSEDWEQKKKSSAEYAGLVLPYWIEGDIRITGATEIMEHIAKKHDMWPLEKSVKKNLRKIYIKINELRSALEDFSNDKNWINYPDFNLYDLLDMLRTLSPEILANH
;
A
#
# COMPACT_ATOMS: atom_id res chain seq x y z
N GLY A 1 -45.81 -41.14 -42.74
CA GLY A 1 -45.86 -40.81 -41.31
C GLY A 1 -46.85 -39.70 -41.10
N ASN A 2 -47.74 -39.85 -40.12
CA ASN A 2 -48.59 -38.85 -39.46
C ASN A 2 -47.91 -37.47 -39.27
N LYS A 3 -48.58 -36.33 -39.06
CA LYS A 3 -49.97 -35.82 -39.11
C LYS A 3 -49.85 -34.30 -38.84
N ASP A 4 -50.60 -33.48 -39.56
CA ASP A 4 -50.89 -32.09 -39.20
C ASP A 4 -51.82 -31.99 -37.97
N THR A 5 -51.72 -30.86 -37.23
CA THR A 5 -52.75 -30.08 -36.47
C THR A 5 -52.04 -29.34 -35.31
N THR A 6 -52.35 -28.14 -34.81
CA THR A 6 -53.20 -26.98 -35.13
C THR A 6 -52.81 -25.90 -34.08
N PHE A 7 -52.93 -24.61 -34.43
CA PHE A 7 -52.75 -23.46 -33.51
C PHE A 7 -53.91 -23.34 -32.50
N GLU A 8 -53.60 -22.95 -31.25
CA GLU A 8 -54.57 -22.25 -30.37
C GLU A 8 -53.84 -21.23 -29.47
N LYS A 9 -54.45 -20.04 -29.30
CA LYS A 9 -54.00 -18.91 -28.49
C LYS A 9 -54.61 -18.98 -27.08
N SER A 10 -53.89 -18.57 -26.05
CA SER A 10 -54.45 -17.96 -24.84
C SER A 10 -53.47 -16.95 -24.22
N ALA A 11 -54.00 -15.97 -23.50
CA ALA A 11 -53.38 -14.71 -23.09
C ALA A 11 -53.56 -14.50 -21.57
N ILE A 12 -52.60 -13.78 -20.96
CA ILE A 12 -52.67 -12.97 -19.70
C ILE A 12 -52.79 -13.83 -18.41
N GLU A 13 -51.96 -13.69 -17.35
CA GLU A 13 -51.84 -12.56 -16.39
C GLU A 13 -50.60 -12.76 -15.47
N GLU A 14 -50.09 -11.68 -14.88
CA GLU A 14 -48.91 -11.56 -14.00
C GLU A 14 -49.02 -12.33 -12.67
N GLU A 15 -47.90 -12.79 -12.10
CA GLU A 15 -47.68 -12.76 -10.65
C GLU A 15 -46.17 -12.64 -10.31
N ASN A 16 -45.87 -11.69 -9.44
CA ASN A 16 -44.54 -11.36 -8.92
C ASN A 16 -44.09 -12.42 -7.90
N GLU A 17 -42.86 -12.89 -7.98
CA GLU A 17 -42.18 -13.57 -6.85
C GLU A 17 -40.73 -13.09 -6.78
N ALA A 18 -40.59 -11.79 -6.52
CA ALA A 18 -39.38 -11.20 -5.95
C ALA A 18 -39.64 -11.00 -4.46
N ASP A 19 -39.70 -12.08 -3.70
CA ASP A 19 -39.72 -12.11 -2.23
C ASP A 19 -39.45 -13.54 -1.73
N GLU A 20 -38.22 -14.04 -1.91
CA GLU A 20 -37.65 -15.06 -1.01
C GLU A 20 -36.21 -14.65 -0.67
N ILE A 21 -36.15 -13.76 0.31
CA ILE A 21 -34.97 -13.30 1.05
C ILE A 21 -34.59 -14.40 2.04
N PHE A 22 -33.31 -14.79 2.04
CA PHE A 22 -32.56 -15.36 3.18
C PHE A 22 -33.31 -16.33 4.11
N GLU A 23 -33.29 -17.64 3.85
CA GLU A 23 -33.31 -18.66 4.91
C GLU A 23 -32.54 -19.92 4.48
N THR A 24 -31.21 -19.84 4.50
CA THR A 24 -30.40 -21.01 4.83
C THR A 24 -29.32 -20.57 5.79
N GLU A 25 -29.52 -20.85 7.09
CA GLU A 25 -28.44 -20.78 8.07
C GLU A 25 -27.26 -21.64 7.58
N PRO A 26 -26.01 -21.17 7.71
CA PRO A 26 -24.86 -21.96 7.33
C PRO A 26 -24.81 -23.24 8.19
N PRO A 27 -24.37 -24.38 7.62
CA PRO A 27 -24.28 -25.63 8.35
C PRO A 27 -23.37 -25.46 9.58
N THR A 28 -23.80 -26.08 10.70
CA THR A 28 -23.27 -25.92 12.06
C THR A 28 -21.75 -26.05 12.20
N ASP A 29 -21.10 -26.74 11.25
CA ASP A 29 -19.66 -26.95 11.22
C ASP A 29 -18.84 -25.67 10.91
N GLU A 30 -19.44 -24.63 10.29
CA GLU A 30 -18.75 -23.35 10.02
C GLU A 30 -18.76 -22.39 11.23
N LEU A 31 -19.67 -22.60 12.20
CA LEU A 31 -19.74 -21.80 13.43
C LEU A 31 -18.69 -22.23 14.46
N GLU A 32 -18.29 -23.50 14.47
CA GLU A 32 -17.24 -24.01 15.37
C GLU A 32 -15.87 -23.36 15.10
N TYR A 33 -15.61 -22.93 13.86
CA TYR A 33 -14.34 -22.30 13.47
C TYR A 33 -14.21 -20.87 13.99
N ILE A 34 -15.33 -20.16 14.14
CA ILE A 34 -15.38 -18.79 14.64
C ILE A 34 -15.19 -18.79 16.16
N ASP A 35 -15.83 -19.75 16.85
CA ASP A 35 -15.71 -19.88 18.30
C ASP A 35 -14.29 -20.31 18.73
N GLU A 36 -13.63 -21.21 18.00
CA GLU A 36 -12.22 -21.58 18.27
C GLU A 36 -11.26 -20.38 18.10
N PHE A 37 -11.51 -19.51 17.12
CA PHE A 37 -10.74 -18.29 16.90
C PHE A 37 -10.95 -17.25 18.02
N LEU A 38 -12.19 -17.08 18.49
CA LEU A 38 -12.53 -16.16 19.58
C LEU A 38 -12.05 -16.67 20.95
N GLU A 39 -11.94 -17.98 21.13
CA GLU A 39 -11.43 -18.60 22.36
C GLU A 39 -9.90 -18.66 22.44
N SER A 40 -9.20 -18.36 21.35
CA SER A 40 -7.74 -18.36 21.31
C SER A 40 -7.15 -17.35 22.34
N PRO A 41 -6.05 -17.69 23.02
CA PRO A 41 -5.45 -16.82 24.03
C PRO A 41 -5.00 -15.45 23.46
N THR A 42 -4.77 -15.37 22.14
CA THR A 42 -4.45 -14.11 21.45
C THR A 42 -5.65 -13.16 21.37
N SER A 43 -6.87 -13.68 21.38
CA SER A 43 -8.14 -12.94 21.28
C SER A 43 -8.59 -12.39 22.64
N ARG A 44 -8.40 -13.16 23.72
CA ARG A 44 -8.74 -12.73 25.10
C ARG A 44 -7.88 -11.57 25.58
N GLU A 45 -6.58 -11.54 25.24
CA GLU A 45 -5.67 -10.45 25.62
C GLU A 45 -6.03 -9.09 24.96
N ILE A 46 -6.79 -9.10 23.86
CA ILE A 46 -7.23 -7.88 23.16
C ILE A 46 -8.50 -7.27 23.81
N SER A 47 -9.25 -8.05 24.60
CA SER A 47 -10.56 -7.62 25.11
C SER A 47 -10.56 -6.95 26.49
N GLU A 48 -9.52 -7.14 27.31
CA GLU A 48 -9.54 -6.69 28.72
C GLU A 48 -8.48 -5.63 29.08
N ALA A 49 -7.59 -5.26 28.17
CA ALA A 49 -6.58 -4.22 28.42
C ALA A 49 -6.67 -3.09 27.38
N GLU A 50 -7.08 -1.90 27.87
CA GLU A 50 -7.00 -0.56 27.22
C GLU A 50 -8.22 -0.01 26.47
N PHE A 51 -9.44 -0.26 26.96
CA PHE A 51 -10.60 0.60 26.68
C PHE A 51 -11.19 1.18 27.98
N TYR A 52 -10.34 1.77 28.82
CA TYR A 52 -10.78 2.65 29.91
C TYR A 52 -10.50 4.10 29.50
N LEU A 53 -11.47 4.71 28.82
CA LEU A 53 -11.62 6.17 28.84
C LEU A 53 -12.24 6.52 30.19
N ASP A 54 -11.49 7.25 31.02
CA ASP A 54 -11.95 7.85 32.26
C ASP A 54 -12.98 8.95 31.94
N GLU A 55 -14.26 8.58 31.83
CA GLU A 55 -15.36 9.55 31.73
C GLU A 55 -15.65 10.14 33.11
N GLY A 56 -15.15 11.36 33.37
CA GLY A 56 -15.40 11.94 34.68
C GLY A 56 -15.00 13.38 34.97
N GLN A 57 -14.78 14.28 34.01
CA GLN A 57 -14.83 15.74 34.28
C GLN A 57 -15.41 16.53 33.11
N GLN A 58 -16.62 17.05 33.29
CA GLN A 58 -17.19 18.11 32.45
C GLN A 58 -16.33 19.38 32.56
N ALA A 59 -15.74 19.80 31.44
CA ALA A 59 -15.39 21.19 31.20
C ALA A 59 -15.78 21.54 29.76
N ASN A 60 -16.72 22.46 29.63
CA ASN A 60 -17.06 23.11 28.37
C ASN A 60 -15.83 23.91 27.89
N GLU A 61 -15.10 23.40 26.91
CA GLU A 61 -14.24 24.22 26.06
C GLU A 61 -14.46 23.81 24.61
N GLU A 62 -14.92 24.76 23.80
CA GLU A 62 -15.02 24.61 22.34
C GLU A 62 -13.63 24.28 21.79
N VAL A 63 -13.47 23.08 21.23
CA VAL A 63 -12.23 22.68 20.54
C VAL A 63 -12.11 23.50 19.25
N PRO A 64 -11.07 24.34 19.08
CA PRO A 64 -10.90 25.10 17.85
C PRO A 64 -10.54 24.15 16.70
N ILE A 65 -11.30 24.23 15.62
CA ILE A 65 -11.02 23.55 14.36
C ILE A 65 -9.70 24.07 13.78
N GLN A 66 -8.83 23.13 13.40
CA GLN A 66 -7.62 23.27 12.56
C GLN A 66 -6.47 24.12 13.10
N GLN A 67 -5.55 23.47 13.81
CA GLN A 67 -4.14 23.80 13.60
C GLN A 67 -3.66 23.00 12.41
N ALA A 68 -3.55 23.66 11.25
CA ALA A 68 -2.78 23.12 10.13
C ALA A 68 -1.39 22.74 10.64
N ILE A 69 -0.93 21.53 10.29
CA ILE A 69 0.45 21.11 10.55
C ILE A 69 1.35 22.23 9.99
N PRO A 70 2.19 22.88 10.82
CA PRO A 70 3.01 23.97 10.32
C PRO A 70 3.91 23.42 9.21
N PRO A 71 4.07 24.12 8.08
CA PRO A 71 5.04 23.73 7.07
C PRO A 71 6.40 23.63 7.75
N VAL A 72 7.06 22.49 7.60
CA VAL A 72 8.40 22.27 8.12
C VAL A 72 9.31 23.28 7.43
N LEU A 73 9.66 24.36 8.14
CA LEU A 73 10.60 25.37 7.68
C LEU A 73 12.00 24.82 7.86
N PHE A 74 12.57 24.28 6.78
CA PHE A 74 13.97 23.89 6.76
C PHE A 74 14.86 25.15 6.70
N PRO A 75 15.89 25.27 7.55
CA PRO A 75 16.86 26.35 7.44
C PRO A 75 17.65 26.18 6.14
N GLU A 76 17.64 27.22 5.30
CA GLU A 76 18.48 27.30 4.10
C GLU A 76 19.95 27.51 4.48
N GLU A 77 20.57 26.48 5.05
CA GLU A 77 22.02 26.41 5.15
C GLU A 77 22.56 25.60 3.97
N ASN A 78 23.18 26.33 3.05
CA ASN A 78 24.20 25.97 2.06
C ASN A 78 24.94 24.62 2.31
N MET A 79 24.25 23.49 2.21
CA MET A 79 24.89 22.23 1.90
C MET A 79 25.24 22.29 0.42
N LYS A 80 26.50 22.00 0.07
CA LYS A 80 26.81 21.51 -1.28
C LYS A 80 25.79 20.42 -1.56
N THR A 81 24.77 20.71 -2.38
CA THR A 81 23.67 19.78 -2.63
C THR A 81 24.26 18.61 -3.39
N ILE A 82 24.69 17.58 -2.66
CA ILE A 82 25.10 16.33 -3.26
C ILE A 82 23.84 15.83 -3.95
N THR A 83 23.91 15.79 -5.28
CA THR A 83 22.76 15.41 -6.09
C THR A 83 22.47 13.94 -5.86
N SER A 84 21.32 13.67 -5.24
CA SER A 84 20.80 12.34 -5.00
C SER A 84 20.21 11.78 -6.31
N LYS A 85 20.58 10.56 -6.69
CA LYS A 85 20.02 9.88 -7.85
C LYS A 85 19.29 8.60 -7.45
N LEU A 86 18.02 8.50 -7.84
CA LEU A 86 17.20 7.30 -7.69
C LEU A 86 17.07 6.60 -9.04
N GLY A 87 17.52 5.34 -9.10
CA GLY A 87 17.37 4.51 -10.28
C GLY A 87 16.28 3.47 -10.14
N TYR A 88 15.33 3.43 -11.07
CA TYR A 88 14.32 2.37 -11.12
C TYR A 88 13.76 2.14 -12.52
N TRP A 89 12.89 1.14 -12.66
CA TRP A 89 12.09 0.98 -13.88
C TRP A 89 11.17 2.18 -14.07
N ASN A 90 10.84 2.49 -15.34
CA ASN A 90 9.85 3.50 -15.73
C ASN A 90 8.41 3.03 -15.44
N ILE A 91 8.16 2.73 -14.17
CA ILE A 91 6.89 2.34 -13.56
C ILE A 91 6.89 2.88 -12.12
N ARG A 92 5.71 2.89 -11.48
CA ARG A 92 5.59 3.21 -10.04
C ARG A 92 6.36 2.20 -9.18
N GLY A 93 5.83 0.97 -9.08
CA GLY A 93 6.48 -0.18 -8.46
C GLY A 93 7.10 0.11 -7.08
N ARG A 94 8.23 -0.53 -6.77
CA ARG A 94 8.87 -0.47 -5.44
C ARG A 94 9.59 0.85 -5.14
N ALA A 95 9.81 1.69 -6.15
CA ALA A 95 10.45 3.00 -5.99
C ALA A 95 9.45 4.10 -5.61
N GLU A 96 8.14 3.87 -5.75
CA GLU A 96 7.13 4.91 -5.52
C GLU A 96 7.19 5.48 -4.10
N GLN A 97 7.33 4.63 -3.09
CA GLN A 97 7.49 5.06 -1.70
C GLN A 97 8.71 5.97 -1.48
N ILE A 98 9.78 5.78 -2.27
CA ILE A 98 11.00 6.61 -2.20
C ILE A 98 10.73 7.96 -2.86
N ARG A 99 10.03 7.98 -4.01
CA ARG A 99 9.64 9.22 -4.70
C ARG A 99 8.74 10.08 -3.82
N ILE A 100 7.70 9.48 -3.23
CA ILE A 100 6.79 10.15 -2.29
C ILE A 100 7.59 10.75 -1.13
N LEU A 101 8.52 10.00 -0.54
CA LEU A 101 9.34 10.51 0.56
C LEU A 101 10.21 11.69 0.13
N CYS A 102 10.83 11.63 -1.05
CA CYS A 102 11.64 12.74 -1.58
C CYS A 102 10.80 14.02 -1.79
N ILE A 103 9.58 13.87 -2.30
CA ILE A 103 8.63 15.00 -2.46
C ILE A 103 8.25 15.57 -1.09
N TYR A 104 7.94 14.71 -0.12
CA TYR A 104 7.52 15.13 1.22
C TYR A 104 8.58 15.95 1.95
N ILE A 105 9.87 15.60 1.79
CA ILE A 105 11.01 16.30 2.41
C ILE A 105 11.63 17.38 1.52
N ASP A 106 11.03 17.65 0.35
CA ASP A 106 11.55 18.57 -0.67
C ASP A 106 13.02 18.29 -1.06
N GLU A 107 13.41 17.01 -1.14
CA GLU A 107 14.76 16.62 -1.56
C GLU A 107 14.85 16.54 -3.09
N ASN A 108 15.83 17.25 -3.65
CA ASN A 108 16.15 17.21 -5.08
C ASN A 108 16.75 15.85 -5.49
N CYS A 109 15.86 14.90 -5.77
CA CYS A 109 16.18 13.57 -6.26
C CYS A 109 16.07 13.51 -7.79
N ILE A 110 17.18 13.27 -8.48
CA ILE A 110 17.19 13.04 -9.92
C ILE A 110 16.83 11.59 -10.21
N GLU A 111 15.78 11.38 -10.99
CA GLU A 111 15.34 10.04 -11.38
C GLU A 111 16.06 9.55 -12.64
N GLU A 112 16.64 8.36 -12.57
CA GLU A 112 17.15 7.59 -13.72
C GLU A 112 16.21 6.40 -13.98
N THR A 113 15.36 6.52 -14.99
CA THR A 113 14.37 5.48 -15.32
C THR A 113 14.85 4.54 -16.42
N TYR A 114 14.62 3.24 -16.25
CA TYR A 114 14.92 2.20 -17.25
C TYR A 114 13.65 1.60 -17.85
N THR A 115 13.70 1.23 -19.12
CA THR A 115 12.53 0.70 -19.84
C THR A 115 12.69 -0.78 -20.17
N PHE A 116 11.56 -1.49 -20.19
CA PHE A 116 11.51 -2.82 -20.78
C PHE A 116 11.43 -2.69 -22.30
N GLY A 117 12.09 -3.61 -23.02
CA GLY A 117 11.96 -3.76 -24.46
C GLY A 117 10.53 -4.13 -24.87
N PRO A 118 10.22 -4.14 -26.18
CA PRO A 118 8.87 -4.40 -26.67
C PRO A 118 8.35 -5.78 -26.24
N GLY A 119 7.04 -5.85 -26.00
CA GLY A 119 6.34 -7.11 -25.77
C GLY A 119 6.46 -8.06 -26.98
N PRO A 120 6.23 -9.37 -26.78
CA PRO A 120 5.83 -10.03 -25.53
C PRO A 120 7.01 -10.44 -24.65
N LYS A 121 8.26 -10.17 -25.07
CA LYS A 121 9.46 -10.64 -24.38
C LYS A 121 9.92 -9.72 -23.25
N TYR A 122 9.50 -8.45 -23.25
CA TYR A 122 9.74 -7.45 -22.19
C TYR A 122 11.14 -7.51 -21.60
N LYS A 123 12.13 -7.42 -22.48
CA LYS A 123 13.51 -7.67 -22.10
C LYS A 123 14.10 -6.49 -21.32
N SER A 124 14.98 -6.76 -20.38
CA SER A 124 15.60 -5.78 -19.48
C SER A 124 16.92 -5.19 -20.00
N GLU A 125 17.15 -5.18 -21.33
CA GLU A 125 18.47 -4.84 -21.89
C GLU A 125 18.96 -3.44 -21.53
N ASP A 126 18.07 -2.47 -21.38
CA ASP A 126 18.42 -1.09 -21.01
C ASP A 126 19.21 -1.05 -19.68
N TRP A 127 18.66 -1.67 -18.64
CA TRP A 127 19.32 -1.80 -17.34
C TRP A 127 20.57 -2.69 -17.40
N GLU A 128 20.50 -3.82 -18.11
CA GLU A 128 21.64 -4.73 -18.24
C GLU A 128 22.83 -4.08 -18.96
N GLN A 129 22.57 -3.24 -19.95
CA GLN A 129 23.60 -2.48 -20.66
C GLN A 129 24.19 -1.41 -19.74
N LYS A 130 23.36 -0.70 -18.97
CA LYS A 130 23.83 0.30 -18.00
C LYS A 130 24.80 -0.31 -16.99
N LYS A 131 24.44 -1.44 -16.36
CA LYS A 131 25.31 -2.18 -15.42
C LYS A 131 26.66 -2.56 -16.03
N LYS A 132 26.68 -2.93 -17.32
CA LYS A 132 27.92 -3.32 -18.03
C LYS A 132 28.75 -2.13 -18.47
N SER A 133 28.11 -0.98 -18.72
CA SER A 133 28.75 0.20 -19.30
C SER A 133 29.61 1.01 -18.33
N SER A 134 29.33 0.92 -17.02
CA SER A 134 30.02 1.74 -16.02
C SER A 134 30.21 0.97 -14.71
N ALA A 135 31.41 1.07 -14.15
CA ALA A 135 31.76 0.51 -12.86
C ALA A 135 30.91 1.10 -11.71
N GLU A 136 30.37 2.31 -11.89
CA GLU A 136 29.49 2.96 -10.91
C GLU A 136 28.20 2.17 -10.64
N TYR A 137 27.70 1.48 -11.67
CA TYR A 137 26.46 0.72 -11.61
C TYR A 137 26.71 -0.79 -11.46
N ALA A 138 27.98 -1.21 -11.45
CA ALA A 138 28.35 -2.60 -11.27
C ALA A 138 27.98 -3.07 -9.86
N GLY A 139 27.17 -4.13 -9.78
CA GLY A 139 26.69 -4.69 -8.51
C GLY A 139 25.45 -4.01 -7.93
N LEU A 140 24.91 -2.95 -8.57
CA LEU A 140 23.64 -2.36 -8.14
C LEU A 140 22.44 -3.23 -8.51
N VAL A 141 21.40 -3.14 -7.68
CA VAL A 141 20.07 -3.75 -7.89
C VAL A 141 19.02 -2.66 -7.79
N LEU A 142 18.00 -2.70 -8.65
CA LEU A 142 16.91 -1.73 -8.66
C LEU A 142 15.90 -2.01 -7.53
N PRO A 143 15.40 -0.99 -6.81
CA PRO A 143 15.83 0.41 -6.89
C PRO A 143 17.20 0.63 -6.24
N TYR A 144 17.96 1.56 -6.81
CA TYR A 144 19.24 2.02 -6.24
C TYR A 144 19.21 3.52 -5.90
N TRP A 145 20.07 3.92 -4.97
CA TRP A 145 20.34 5.30 -4.61
C TRP A 145 21.83 5.61 -4.71
N ILE A 146 22.16 6.71 -5.37
CA ILE A 146 23.53 7.21 -5.54
C ILE A 146 23.61 8.63 -5.01
N GLU A 147 24.51 8.86 -4.06
CA GLU A 147 24.74 10.18 -3.46
C GLU A 147 26.25 10.35 -3.22
N GLY A 148 26.94 11.07 -4.10
CA GLY A 148 28.40 11.21 -4.03
C GLY A 148 29.10 9.86 -4.18
N ASP A 149 29.74 9.37 -3.12
CA ASP A 149 30.39 8.04 -3.04
C ASP A 149 29.49 6.96 -2.43
N ILE A 150 28.31 7.34 -1.91
CA ILE A 150 27.36 6.40 -1.33
C ILE A 150 26.61 5.68 -2.45
N ARG A 151 26.52 4.36 -2.33
CA ARG A 151 25.79 3.46 -3.25
C ARG A 151 24.94 2.52 -2.40
N ILE A 152 23.61 2.62 -2.55
CA ILE A 152 22.65 1.81 -1.78
C ILE A 152 21.72 1.13 -2.75
N THR A 153 21.39 -0.13 -2.47
CA THR A 153 20.44 -0.92 -3.25
C THR A 153 19.34 -1.42 -2.32
N GLY A 154 18.11 -1.51 -2.83
CA GLY A 154 16.98 -2.00 -2.06
C GLY A 154 16.19 -0.86 -1.43
N ALA A 155 14.86 -0.94 -1.55
CA ALA A 155 14.02 0.17 -1.13
C ALA A 155 14.06 0.42 0.39
N THR A 156 14.17 -0.63 1.20
CA THR A 156 14.29 -0.52 2.67
C THR A 156 15.52 0.30 3.05
N GLU A 157 16.67 -0.07 2.52
CA GLU A 157 17.96 0.53 2.85
C GLU A 157 18.00 2.00 2.40
N ILE A 158 17.41 2.30 1.24
CA ILE A 158 17.30 3.67 0.73
C ILE A 158 16.39 4.51 1.64
N MET A 159 15.21 4.00 2.00
CA MET A 159 14.29 4.69 2.92
C MET A 159 14.93 4.95 4.29
N GLU A 160 15.66 3.98 4.84
CA GLU A 160 16.38 4.17 6.10
C GLU A 160 17.51 5.20 5.99
N HIS A 161 18.20 5.25 4.85
CA HIS A 161 19.25 6.24 4.60
C HIS A 161 18.68 7.66 4.57
N ILE A 162 17.61 7.87 3.80
CA ILE A 162 16.92 9.16 3.72
C ILE A 162 16.37 9.54 5.10
N ALA A 163 15.74 8.61 5.82
CA ALA A 163 15.22 8.89 7.16
C ALA A 163 16.31 9.29 8.16
N LYS A 164 17.51 8.69 8.08
CA LYS A 164 18.65 9.08 8.93
C LYS A 164 19.22 10.45 8.55
N LYS A 165 19.22 10.78 7.26
CA LYS A 165 19.71 12.08 6.75
C LYS A 165 18.85 13.25 7.21
N HIS A 166 17.54 13.03 7.34
CA HIS A 166 16.53 14.07 7.66
C HIS A 166 15.97 13.98 9.07
N ASP A 167 16.67 13.35 10.01
CA ASP A 167 16.25 13.22 11.41
C ASP A 167 14.85 12.56 11.61
N MET A 168 14.39 11.79 10.63
CA MET A 168 13.15 11.01 10.69
C MET A 168 13.38 9.59 11.24
N TRP A 169 14.64 9.22 11.50
CA TRP A 169 14.98 7.94 12.10
C TRP A 169 14.82 8.00 13.62
N PRO A 170 13.99 7.14 14.24
CA PRO A 170 13.78 7.18 15.69
C PRO A 170 15.10 7.04 16.46
N LEU A 171 15.22 7.55 17.68
CA LEU A 171 16.41 7.35 18.51
C LEU A 171 16.37 6.02 19.28
N GLU A 172 15.20 5.68 19.82
CA GLU A 172 14.99 4.51 20.67
C GLU A 172 15.10 3.18 19.88
N LYS A 173 15.81 2.20 20.45
CA LYS A 173 16.06 0.91 19.81
C LYS A 173 14.79 0.08 19.60
N SER A 174 13.85 0.11 20.54
CA SER A 174 12.57 -0.61 20.46
C SER A 174 11.73 -0.09 19.29
N VAL A 175 11.62 1.23 19.18
CA VAL A 175 10.87 1.94 18.14
C VAL A 175 11.48 1.67 16.76
N LYS A 176 12.81 1.72 16.61
CA LYS A 176 13.52 1.34 15.37
C LYS A 176 13.16 -0.09 14.92
N LYS A 177 13.19 -1.04 15.86
CA LYS A 177 12.87 -2.45 15.57
C LYS A 177 11.41 -2.59 15.13
N ASN A 178 10.50 -1.89 15.81
CA ASN A 178 9.08 -1.93 15.46
C ASN A 178 8.81 -1.30 14.09
N LEU A 179 9.40 -0.13 13.82
CA LEU A 179 9.31 0.56 12.53
C LEU A 179 9.76 -0.35 11.38
N ARG A 180 10.94 -0.97 11.50
CA ARG A 180 11.45 -1.87 10.46
C ARG A 180 10.57 -3.11 10.30
N LYS A 181 10.04 -3.66 11.40
CA LYS A 181 9.12 -4.80 11.36
C LYS A 181 7.82 -4.46 10.61
N ILE A 182 7.22 -3.30 10.90
CA ILE A 182 6.00 -2.83 10.24
C ILE A 182 6.27 -2.62 8.74
N TYR A 183 7.36 -1.95 8.40
CA TYR A 183 7.74 -1.71 7.00
C TYR A 183 7.94 -3.00 6.19
N ILE A 184 8.56 -4.03 6.80
CA ILE A 184 8.70 -5.34 6.16
C ILE A 184 7.33 -5.97 5.93
N LYS A 185 6.45 -5.99 6.94
CA LYS A 185 5.10 -6.55 6.82
C LYS A 185 4.27 -5.88 5.71
N ILE A 186 4.36 -4.56 5.58
CA ILE A 186 3.69 -3.81 4.50
C ILE A 186 4.22 -4.28 3.13
N ASN A 187 5.53 -4.46 2.99
CA ASN A 187 6.13 -4.94 1.75
C ASN A 187 5.79 -6.40 1.43
N GLU A 188 5.65 -7.25 2.44
CA GLU A 188 5.17 -8.63 2.30
C GLU A 188 3.73 -8.65 1.82
N LEU A 189 2.84 -7.87 2.45
CA LEU A 189 1.44 -7.71 2.03
C LEU A 189 1.34 -7.21 0.59
N ARG A 190 2.10 -6.17 0.23
CA ARG A 190 2.14 -5.65 -1.15
C ARG A 190 2.59 -6.72 -2.14
N SER A 191 3.61 -7.51 -1.80
CA SER A 191 4.11 -8.56 -2.69
C SER A 191 3.09 -9.69 -2.87
N ALA A 192 2.43 -10.11 -1.79
CA ALA A 192 1.36 -11.11 -1.85
C ALA A 192 0.19 -10.63 -2.72
N LEU A 193 -0.16 -9.34 -2.64
CA LEU A 193 -1.18 -8.74 -3.49
C LEU A 193 -0.74 -8.68 -4.96
N GLU A 194 0.49 -8.23 -5.25
CA GLU A 194 1.03 -8.22 -6.61
C GLU A 194 0.94 -9.60 -7.27
N ASP A 195 1.29 -10.65 -6.53
CA ASP A 195 1.22 -12.03 -7.00
C ASP A 195 -0.22 -12.50 -7.24
N PHE A 196 -1.15 -12.10 -6.35
CA PHE A 196 -2.58 -12.43 -6.47
C PHE A 196 -3.26 -11.68 -7.63
N SER A 197 -3.09 -10.36 -7.73
CA SER A 197 -3.74 -9.49 -8.72
C SER A 197 -3.24 -9.69 -10.15
N ASN A 198 -2.15 -10.45 -10.35
CA ASN A 198 -1.70 -10.83 -11.70
C ASN A 198 -2.68 -11.80 -12.40
N ASP A 199 -3.67 -12.36 -11.70
CA ASP A 199 -4.81 -13.05 -12.31
C ASP A 199 -5.89 -12.03 -12.75
N LYS A 200 -5.81 -11.60 -14.01
CA LYS A 200 -6.63 -10.51 -14.58
C LYS A 200 -8.13 -10.76 -14.62
N ASN A 201 -8.58 -11.97 -14.29
CA ASN A 201 -9.99 -12.34 -14.46
C ASN A 201 -10.82 -12.16 -13.20
N TRP A 202 -10.23 -12.09 -12.00
CA TRP A 202 -10.96 -12.15 -10.74
C TRP A 202 -10.67 -10.94 -9.83
N ILE A 203 -11.68 -10.09 -9.62
CA ILE A 203 -11.74 -9.17 -8.47
C ILE A 203 -12.27 -9.97 -7.28
N ASN A 204 -11.65 -9.85 -6.11
CA ASN A 204 -11.98 -10.65 -4.94
C ASN A 204 -12.07 -9.77 -3.66
N TYR A 205 -12.54 -10.34 -2.55
CA TYR A 205 -12.76 -9.61 -1.29
C TYR A 205 -11.51 -8.85 -0.75
N PRO A 206 -10.24 -9.29 -0.97
CA PRO A 206 -9.08 -8.51 -0.56
C PRO A 206 -8.93 -7.18 -1.30
N ASP A 207 -9.40 -7.07 -2.55
CA ASP A 207 -9.34 -5.83 -3.33
C ASP A 207 -10.18 -4.72 -2.67
N PHE A 208 -11.34 -5.08 -2.09
CA PHE A 208 -12.20 -4.13 -1.38
C PHE A 208 -11.60 -3.67 -0.05
N ASN A 209 -10.95 -4.57 0.69
CA ASN A 209 -10.25 -4.21 1.93
C ASN A 209 -9.06 -3.29 1.63
N LEU A 210 -8.34 -3.53 0.53
CA LEU A 210 -7.28 -2.63 0.09
C LEU A 210 -7.83 -1.25 -0.30
N TYR A 211 -8.97 -1.22 -0.99
CA TYR A 211 -9.62 0.04 -1.35
C TYR A 211 -9.98 0.85 -0.09
N ASP A 212 -10.54 0.21 0.94
CA ASP A 212 -10.83 0.86 2.23
C ASP A 212 -9.54 1.41 2.88
N LEU A 213 -8.44 0.65 2.86
CA LEU A 213 -7.14 1.14 3.33
C LEU A 213 -6.65 2.37 2.55
N LEU A 214 -6.80 2.38 1.23
CA LEU A 214 -6.42 3.53 0.40
C LEU A 214 -7.30 4.75 0.69
N ASP A 215 -8.60 4.55 0.90
CA ASP A 215 -9.53 5.63 1.22
C ASP A 215 -9.30 6.19 2.63
N MET A 216 -8.98 5.32 3.59
CA MET A 216 -8.54 5.72 4.94
C MET A 216 -7.28 6.57 4.87
N LEU A 217 -6.28 6.18 4.08
CA LEU A 217 -5.06 6.98 3.89
C LEU A 217 -5.35 8.35 3.29
N ARG A 218 -6.27 8.42 2.31
CA ARG A 218 -6.72 9.68 1.71
C ARG A 218 -7.48 10.55 2.72
N THR A 219 -8.22 9.95 3.65
CA THR A 219 -8.90 10.69 4.73
C THR A 219 -7.89 11.30 5.72
N LEU A 220 -6.83 10.57 6.05
CA LEU A 220 -5.79 11.03 6.98
C LEU A 220 -4.83 12.05 6.35
N SER A 221 -4.56 11.94 5.04
CA SER A 221 -3.68 12.84 4.30
C SER A 221 -4.19 13.03 2.87
N PRO A 222 -5.15 13.95 2.65
CA PRO A 222 -5.82 14.10 1.35
C PRO A 222 -4.89 14.60 0.24
N GLU A 223 -3.80 15.27 0.59
CA GLU A 223 -2.87 15.86 -0.39
C GLU A 223 -1.78 14.89 -0.86
N ILE A 224 -1.52 13.79 -0.13
CA ILE A 224 -0.36 12.93 -0.40
C ILE A 224 -0.46 12.17 -1.74
N LEU A 225 -1.69 11.93 -2.22
CA LEU A 225 -1.94 11.26 -3.50
C LEU A 225 -2.28 12.23 -4.63
N ALA A 226 -2.42 13.54 -4.34
CA ALA A 226 -2.85 14.52 -5.33
C ALA A 226 -1.72 14.99 -6.27
N ASN A 227 -0.46 14.77 -5.88
CA ASN A 227 0.74 15.25 -6.59
C ASN A 227 1.40 14.21 -7.52
N HIS A 228 0.69 13.14 -7.91
CA HIS A 228 1.21 12.01 -8.71
C HIS A 228 0.46 11.75 -10.02
#